data_AF-A0A3E2WV07-F1
#
_entry.id   AF-A0A3E2WV07-F1
#
_cell.length_a   1.000
_cell.length_b   1.000
_cell.length_c   1.000
_cell.angle_alpha   90.00
_cell.angle_beta   90.00
_cell.angle_gamma   90.00
#
_symmetry.space_group_name_H-M   'P 1'
#
loop_
_entity.id
_entity.type
_entity.pdbx_description
1 polymer ?
#
loop_
_entity_poly.entity_id
_entity_poly.type
_entity_poly.pdbx_seq_one_letter_code
_entity_poly.pdbx_strand_id
1 'polypeptide(L)'
;MNKEIETKLIECHILMVEALKGYEDRAYQSNKLFELRQYSNQLPDEMNKKITEYANNTIRPMVYDSDYWSFIEKDEQYGSYNEDNHFVVDSDRSLECIIFRKYHHICDLHEKLNAFMSKEFHLDYGC
;
A
#
# COMPACT_ATOMS: atom_id res chain seq x y z
N MET A 1 11.46 -1.90 24.29
CA MET A 1 10.84 -0.67 23.75
C MET A 1 9.95 -0.06 24.82
N ASN A 2 9.80 1.27 24.88
CA ASN A 2 8.81 1.90 25.78
C ASN A 2 7.39 1.52 25.28
N LYS A 3 6.48 1.16 26.19
CA LYS A 3 5.08 0.80 25.86
C LYS A 3 4.36 1.90 25.06
N GLU A 4 4.65 3.16 25.32
CA GLU A 4 4.07 4.27 24.57
C GLU A 4 4.55 4.27 23.10
N ILE A 5 5.86 4.11 22.89
CA ILE A 5 6.47 4.02 21.56
C ILE A 5 5.93 2.80 20.81
N GLU A 6 5.86 1.65 21.48
CA GLU A 6 5.29 0.42 20.94
C GLU A 6 3.85 0.61 20.48
N THR A 7 3.01 1.24 21.32
CA THR A 7 1.61 1.55 20.96
C THR A 7 1.56 2.43 19.72
N LYS A 8 2.37 3.48 19.63
CA LYS A 8 2.40 4.37 18.45
C LYS A 8 2.87 3.66 17.18
N LEU A 9 3.81 2.73 17.28
CA LEU A 9 4.24 1.91 16.14
C LEU A 9 3.13 0.96 15.69
N ILE A 10 2.38 0.36 16.61
CA ILE A 10 1.21 -0.46 16.30
C ILE A 10 0.16 0.36 15.56
N GLU A 11 -0.14 1.58 16.01
CA GLU A 11 -1.07 2.48 15.31
C GLU A 11 -0.57 2.84 13.90
N CYS A 12 0.73 3.10 13.73
CA CYS A 12 1.32 3.32 12.41
C CYS A 12 1.14 2.09 11.50
N HIS A 13 1.34 0.88 12.03
CA HIS A 13 1.11 -0.37 11.29
C HIS A 13 -0.34 -0.52 10.86
N ILE A 14 -1.30 -0.34 11.77
CA ILE A 14 -2.74 -0.44 11.48
C ILE A 14 -3.12 0.54 10.37
N LEU A 15 -2.69 1.80 10.46
CA LEU A 15 -2.99 2.83 9.46
C LEU A 15 -2.40 2.49 8.09
N MET A 16 -1.18 1.93 8.04
CA MET A 16 -0.59 1.46 6.80
C MET A 16 -1.35 0.26 6.23
N VAL A 17 -1.76 -0.71 7.05
CA VAL A 17 -2.59 -1.85 6.62
C VAL A 17 -3.92 -1.37 6.06
N GLU A 18 -4.58 -0.42 6.71
CA GLU A 18 -5.83 0.18 6.23
C GLU A 18 -5.62 0.89 4.88
N ALA A 19 -4.54 1.65 4.73
CA ALA A 19 -4.21 2.29 3.45
C ALA A 19 -3.94 1.27 2.34
N LEU A 20 -3.30 0.12 2.64
CA LEU A 20 -3.13 -0.96 1.68
C LEU A 20 -4.48 -1.59 1.28
N LYS A 21 -5.34 -1.89 2.26
CA LYS A 21 -6.66 -2.52 2.01
C LYS A 21 -7.62 -1.60 1.25
N GLY A 22 -7.48 -0.29 1.41
CA GLY A 22 -8.28 0.72 0.71
C GLY A 22 -7.79 1.06 -0.70
N TYR A 23 -7.06 0.18 -1.38
CA TYR A 23 -6.37 0.46 -2.65
C TYR A 23 -7.23 0.93 -3.83
N GLU A 24 -8.55 0.73 -3.78
CA GLU A 24 -9.50 1.22 -4.77
C GLU A 24 -10.03 2.64 -4.45
N ASP A 25 -9.76 3.17 -3.26
CA ASP A 25 -10.22 4.50 -2.81
C ASP A 25 -9.03 5.39 -2.40
N ARG A 26 -8.53 6.17 -3.37
CA ARG A 26 -7.41 7.09 -3.15
C ARG A 26 -7.69 8.13 -2.06
N ALA A 27 -8.93 8.55 -1.87
CA ALA A 27 -9.28 9.54 -0.85
C ALA A 27 -9.17 8.91 0.55
N TYR A 28 -9.67 7.68 0.70
CA TYR A 28 -9.49 6.89 1.92
C TYR A 28 -8.01 6.66 2.22
N GLN A 29 -7.21 6.22 1.24
CA GLN A 29 -5.77 6.02 1.44
C GLN A 29 -5.04 7.32 1.83
N SER A 30 -5.39 8.44 1.20
CA SER A 30 -4.81 9.75 1.52
C SER A 30 -5.10 10.16 2.95
N ASN A 31 -6.33 9.95 3.43
CA ASN A 31 -6.70 10.20 4.82
C ASN A 31 -5.88 9.34 5.80
N LYS A 32 -5.68 8.06 5.47
CA LYS A 32 -4.84 7.16 6.29
C LYS A 32 -3.37 7.58 6.33
N LEU A 33 -2.83 8.06 5.22
CA LEU A 33 -1.47 8.64 5.19
C LEU A 33 -1.38 9.96 5.99
N PHE A 34 -2.46 10.74 6.05
CA PHE A 34 -2.52 11.93 6.90
C PHE A 34 -2.53 11.55 8.39
N GLU A 35 -3.38 10.60 8.79
CA GLU A 35 -3.43 10.06 10.15
C GLU A 35 -2.07 9.47 10.56
N LEU A 36 -1.43 8.69 9.67
CA LEU A 36 -0.11 8.08 9.90
C LEU A 36 0.94 9.13 10.31
N ARG A 37 0.97 10.29 9.63
CA ARG A 37 1.89 11.38 9.96
C ARG A 37 1.67 11.93 11.37
N GLN A 38 0.44 11.98 11.86
CA GLN A 38 0.15 12.46 13.21
C GLN A 38 0.74 11.54 14.26
N TYR A 39 0.69 10.23 14.03
CA TYR A 39 1.26 9.22 14.93
C TYR A 39 2.78 9.11 14.79
N SER A 40 3.31 9.09 13.57
CA SER A 40 4.75 8.91 13.33
C SER A 40 5.56 10.09 13.87
N ASN A 41 5.01 11.31 13.85
CA ASN A 41 5.65 12.51 14.42
C ASN A 41 5.81 12.47 15.96
N GLN A 42 5.12 11.54 16.64
CA GLN A 42 5.26 11.33 18.07
C GLN A 42 6.34 10.28 18.40
N LEU A 43 6.91 9.62 17.38
CA LEU A 43 8.01 8.68 17.52
C LEU A 43 9.36 9.41 17.53
N PRO A 44 10.42 8.78 18.07
CA PRO A 44 11.79 9.25 17.89
C PRO A 44 12.14 9.42 16.41
N ASP A 45 12.95 10.43 16.09
CA ASP A 45 13.27 10.85 14.72
C ASP A 45 13.70 9.71 13.80
N GLU A 46 14.53 8.79 14.29
CA GLU A 46 14.98 7.63 13.51
C GLU A 46 13.82 6.70 13.13
N MET A 47 12.90 6.43 14.07
CA MET A 47 11.74 5.58 13.82
C MET A 47 10.73 6.27 12.89
N ASN A 48 10.46 7.57 13.12
CA ASN A 48 9.59 8.36 12.25
C ASN A 48 10.12 8.36 10.81
N LYS A 49 11.44 8.55 10.65
CA LYS A 49 12.10 8.52 9.34
C LYS A 49 11.87 7.18 8.64
N LYS A 50 12.11 6.06 9.32
CA LYS A 50 11.88 4.71 8.74
C LYS A 50 10.43 4.48 8.32
N ILE A 51 9.46 4.84 9.16
CA ILE A 51 8.02 4.73 8.86
C ILE A 51 7.66 5.59 7.65
N THR A 52 8.12 6.85 7.64
CA THR A 52 7.83 7.82 6.58
C THR A 52 8.43 7.37 5.25
N GLU A 53 9.68 6.89 5.25
CA GLU A 53 10.34 6.36 4.05
C GLU A 53 9.61 5.13 3.52
N TYR A 54 9.23 4.19 4.38
CA TYR A 54 8.45 3.02 3.97
C TYR A 54 7.13 3.43 3.32
N ALA A 55 6.34 4.28 3.98
CA ALA A 55 5.06 4.74 3.45
C ALA A 55 5.20 5.50 2.12
N ASN A 56 6.24 6.33 1.97
CA ASN A 56 6.52 7.07 0.75
C ASN A 56 6.94 6.18 -0.42
N ASN A 57 7.64 5.08 -0.15
CA ASN A 57 8.13 4.18 -1.20
C ASN A 57 7.09 3.13 -1.59
N THR A 58 6.25 2.69 -0.64
CA THR A 58 5.35 1.55 -0.85
C THR A 58 3.91 1.97 -1.09
N ILE A 59 3.38 2.91 -0.29
CA ILE A 59 1.94 3.22 -0.26
C ILE A 59 1.65 4.48 -1.07
N ARG A 60 2.45 5.53 -0.89
CA ARG A 60 2.27 6.83 -1.55
C ARG A 60 2.13 6.73 -3.08
N PRO A 61 2.88 5.88 -3.81
CA PRO A 61 2.71 5.74 -5.25
C PRO A 61 1.29 5.30 -5.63
N MET A 62 0.66 4.37 -4.89
CA MET A 62 -0.72 3.96 -5.15
C MET A 62 -1.73 5.11 -5.10
N VAL A 63 -1.46 6.10 -4.27
CA VAL A 63 -2.38 7.22 -4.01
C VAL A 63 -2.19 8.35 -5.03
N TYR A 64 -0.95 8.65 -5.40
CA TYR A 64 -0.63 9.88 -6.14
C TYR A 64 -0.04 9.64 -7.54
N ASP A 65 0.42 8.44 -7.85
CA ASP A 65 0.82 8.07 -9.21
C ASP A 65 -0.41 7.59 -9.98
N SER A 66 -0.80 8.34 -11.01
CA SER A 66 -1.94 8.00 -11.86
C SER A 66 -1.76 6.66 -12.57
N ASP A 67 -0.52 6.27 -12.86
CA ASP A 67 -0.17 5.08 -13.62
C ASP A 67 0.33 3.94 -12.73
N TYR A 68 0.20 4.05 -11.41
CA TYR A 68 0.68 3.01 -10.49
C TYR A 68 0.19 1.62 -10.88
N TRP A 69 -1.10 1.46 -11.20
CA TRP A 69 -1.68 0.15 -11.50
C TRP A 69 -1.44 -0.33 -12.93
N SER A 70 -0.78 0.45 -13.78
CA SER A 70 -0.58 0.12 -15.20
C SER A 70 0.12 -1.23 -15.43
N PHE A 71 1.04 -1.63 -14.54
CA PHE A 71 1.74 -2.92 -14.62
C PHE A 71 0.83 -4.14 -14.40
N ILE A 72 -0.39 -3.94 -13.89
CA ILE A 72 -1.44 -4.97 -13.78
C ILE A 72 -2.57 -4.70 -14.77
N GLU A 73 -3.08 -3.47 -14.82
CA GLU A 73 -4.29 -3.10 -15.57
C GLU A 73 -4.06 -3.01 -17.09
N LYS A 74 -2.84 -2.72 -17.54
CA LYS A 74 -2.48 -2.55 -18.96
C LYS A 74 -1.59 -3.70 -19.48
N ASP A 75 -1.65 -4.86 -18.82
CA ASP A 75 -0.94 -6.07 -19.27
C ASP A 75 -1.61 -6.62 -20.54
N GLU A 76 -0.85 -6.72 -21.63
CA GLU A 76 -1.33 -7.12 -22.97
C GLU A 76 -1.94 -8.53 -23.02
N GLN A 77 -1.77 -9.35 -21.97
CA GLN A 77 -2.47 -10.64 -21.88
C GLN A 77 -3.98 -10.50 -21.55
N TYR A 78 -4.44 -9.32 -21.13
CA TYR A 78 -5.82 -9.05 -20.72
C TYR A 78 -6.58 -8.14 -21.68
N GLY A 79 -5.90 -7.56 -22.66
CA GLY A 79 -6.46 -6.53 -23.51
C GLY A 79 -5.46 -5.99 -24.52
N SER A 80 -5.91 -5.04 -25.32
CA SER A 80 -5.08 -4.38 -26.33
C SER A 80 -5.46 -2.91 -26.46
N TYR A 81 -4.56 -2.12 -27.04
CA TYR A 81 -4.83 -0.72 -27.34
C TYR A 81 -5.62 -0.58 -28.64
N ASN A 82 -6.68 0.22 -28.61
CA ASN A 82 -7.42 0.59 -29.82
C ASN A 82 -6.74 1.76 -30.58
N GLU A 83 -7.35 2.18 -31.68
CA GLU A 83 -6.83 3.26 -32.54
C GLU A 83 -6.69 4.62 -31.82
N ASP A 84 -7.47 4.84 -30.76
CA ASP A 84 -7.44 6.06 -29.92
C ASP A 84 -6.44 5.95 -28.75
N ASN A 85 -5.62 4.90 -28.71
CA ASN A 85 -4.68 4.61 -27.62
C ASN A 85 -5.35 4.38 -26.25
N HIS A 86 -6.59 3.86 -26.25
CA HIS A 86 -7.27 3.37 -25.06
C HIS A 86 -7.04 1.86 -24.90
N PHE A 87 -6.67 1.42 -23.70
CA PHE A 87 -6.58 -0.01 -23.37
C PHE A 87 -7.99 -0.59 -23.22
N VAL A 88 -8.32 -1.58 -24.05
CA VAL A 88 -9.62 -2.27 -24.07
C VAL A 88 -9.43 -3.67 -23.51
N VAL A 89 -10.18 -4.01 -22.47
CA VAL A 89 -10.16 -5.34 -21.83
C VAL A 89 -10.91 -6.34 -22.71
N ASP A 90 -10.29 -7.49 -22.98
CA ASP A 90 -10.79 -8.45 -23.98
C ASP A 90 -12.04 -9.24 -23.53
N SER A 91 -12.22 -9.42 -22.22
CA SER A 91 -13.31 -10.24 -21.68
C SER A 91 -13.58 -9.98 -20.19
N ASP A 92 -14.74 -10.42 -19.70
CA ASP A 92 -15.06 -10.45 -18.26
C ASP A 92 -14.02 -11.24 -17.46
N ARG A 93 -13.51 -12.35 -18.02
CA ARG A 93 -12.44 -13.14 -17.40
C ARG A 93 -11.14 -12.34 -17.25
N SER A 94 -10.79 -11.54 -18.25
CA SER A 94 -9.63 -10.66 -18.19
C SER A 94 -9.79 -9.62 -17.08
N LEU A 95 -10.99 -9.03 -16.95
CA LEU A 95 -11.33 -8.11 -15.86
C LEU A 95 -11.22 -8.78 -14.48
N GLU A 96 -11.77 -9.99 -14.32
CA GLU A 96 -11.64 -10.77 -13.09
C GLU A 96 -10.16 -11.01 -12.74
N CYS A 97 -9.34 -11.40 -13.71
CA CYS A 97 -7.90 -11.61 -13.51
C CYS A 97 -7.18 -10.33 -13.05
N ILE A 98 -7.51 -9.17 -13.63
CA ILE A 98 -6.98 -7.87 -13.21
C ILE A 98 -7.32 -7.61 -11.74
N ILE A 99 -8.59 -7.79 -11.35
CA ILE A 99 -9.06 -7.58 -9.97
C ILE A 99 -8.31 -8.50 -9.00
N PHE A 100 -8.20 -9.79 -9.31
CA PHE A 100 -7.47 -10.75 -8.48
C PHE A 100 -5.99 -10.40 -8.36
N ARG A 101 -5.35 -9.93 -9.44
CA ARG A 101 -3.94 -9.52 -9.40
C ARG A 101 -3.72 -8.28 -8.55
N LYS A 102 -4.62 -7.29 -8.60
CA LYS A 102 -4.56 -6.14 -7.69
C LYS A 102 -4.68 -6.58 -6.24
N TYR A 103 -5.64 -7.47 -5.94
CA TYR A 103 -5.80 -8.03 -4.60
C TYR A 103 -4.55 -8.78 -4.13
N HIS A 104 -3.98 -9.67 -4.96
CA HIS A 104 -2.75 -10.39 -4.64
C HIS A 104 -1.57 -9.45 -4.39
N HIS A 105 -1.41 -8.42 -5.23
CA HIS A 105 -0.37 -7.41 -5.03
C HIS A 105 -0.50 -6.72 -3.68
N ILE A 106 -1.72 -6.42 -3.24
CA ILE A 106 -1.97 -5.85 -1.90
C ILE A 106 -1.65 -6.83 -0.77
N CYS A 107 -1.95 -8.12 -0.92
CA CYS A 107 -1.51 -9.15 0.02
C CYS A 107 0.02 -9.19 0.14
N ASP A 108 0.74 -9.18 -0.97
CA ASP A 108 2.20 -9.17 -0.99
C ASP A 108 2.78 -7.91 -0.30
N LEU A 109 2.16 -6.75 -0.53
CA LEU A 109 2.54 -5.51 0.16
C LEU A 109 2.28 -5.58 1.66
N HIS A 110 1.17 -6.20 2.08
CA HIS A 110 0.86 -6.38 3.49
C HIS A 110 1.86 -7.31 4.18
N GLU A 111 2.26 -8.42 3.54
CA GLU A 111 3.32 -9.29 4.05
C GLU A 111 4.67 -8.56 4.17
N LYS A 112 5.03 -7.77 3.15
CA LYS A 112 6.24 -6.91 3.19
C LYS A 112 6.18 -5.89 4.32
N LEU A 113 5.01 -5.35 4.63
CA LEU A 113 4.81 -4.43 5.74
C LEU A 113 5.02 -5.14 7.08
N ASN A 114 4.45 -6.34 7.26
CA ASN A 114 4.66 -7.13 8.48
C ASN A 114 6.14 -7.48 8.67
N ALA A 115 6.82 -7.89 7.60
CA ALA A 115 8.26 -8.16 7.62
C ALA A 115 9.09 -6.91 7.96
N PHE A 116 8.72 -5.75 7.41
CA PHE A 116 9.35 -4.47 7.75
C PHE A 116 9.18 -4.13 9.24
N MET A 117 7.97 -4.25 9.78
CA MET A 117 7.72 -3.96 11.19
C MET A 117 8.48 -4.89 12.14
N SER A 118 8.55 -6.18 11.82
CA SER A 118 9.32 -7.15 12.61
C SER A 118 10.82 -6.87 12.54
N LYS A 119 11.35 -6.61 11.34
CA LYS A 119 12.79 -6.35 11.14
C LYS A 119 13.26 -5.04 11.78
N GLU A 120 12.52 -3.95 11.59
CA GLU A 120 12.98 -2.61 12.02
C GLU A 120 12.61 -2.27 13.46
N PHE A 121 11.53 -2.88 13.99
CA PHE A 121 10.97 -2.51 15.30
C PHE A 121 10.74 -3.70 16.25
N HIS A 122 11.06 -4.92 15.82
CA HIS A 122 10.84 -6.15 16.61
C HIS A 122 9.38 -6.37 17.01
N LEU A 123 8.45 -5.90 16.16
CA LEU A 123 7.02 -6.12 16.29
C LEU A 123 6.60 -7.28 15.38
N ASP A 124 6.40 -8.44 15.99
CA ASP A 124 5.90 -9.62 15.28
C ASP A 124 4.37 -9.61 15.30
N TYR A 125 3.78 -9.55 14.11
CA TYR A 125 2.34 -9.50 13.93
C TYR A 125 1.72 -10.86 13.60
N GLY A 126 2.51 -11.95 13.62
CA GLY A 126 2.03 -13.32 13.46
C GLY A 126 1.12 -13.49 12.23
N CYS A 127 1.72 -13.84 11.08
CA CYS A 127 0.92 -14.28 9.94
C CYS A 127 0.08 -15.52 10.28
#